data_AF-A0A3D2S295-F1
#
_entry.id   AF-A0A3D2S295-F1
#
_cell.length_a   1.000
_cell.length_b   1.000
_cell.length_c   1.000
_cell.angle_alpha   90.00
_cell.angle_beta   90.00
_cell.angle_gamma   90.00
#
_symmetry.space_group_name_H-M   'P 1'
#
loop_
_entity.id
_entity.type
_entity.pdbx_description
1 polymer ?
#
loop_
_entity_poly.entity_id
_entity_poly.type
_entity_poly.pdbx_seq_one_letter_code
_entity_poly.pdbx_strand_id
1 'polypeptide(L)'
;QAESVEDIPLKRGALIGWKGKNHTVGFDPNGFVYYQPNVQNGKAIASWETIWLQGLEKPISGFQTVVMVYREHPLSSPGSSPWFGLSPFIGCGTNQLFLPDAPNEILKGAVYINGVKIDPLQTPQPENFCVATFEFTQVIENEIKYTDTGWEGAIGEMLIYDGLLTGQERQQLETDLYRKWISAIHLE
;
A
#
# COMPACT_ATOMS: atom_id res chain seq x y z
N GLN A 1 1.66 22.47 29.28
CA GLN A 1 0.60 22.29 28.27
C GLN A 1 1.32 22.11 26.95
N ALA A 2 1.50 20.86 26.52
CA ALA A 2 2.01 20.56 25.20
C ALA A 2 0.78 20.48 24.28
N GLU A 3 0.71 21.40 23.32
CA GLU A 3 -0.34 21.40 22.30
C GLU A 3 -0.22 20.12 21.48
N SER A 4 -1.33 19.39 21.42
CA SER A 4 -1.54 18.29 20.50
C SER A 4 -1.36 18.82 19.08
N VAL A 5 -0.31 18.36 18.41
CA VAL A 5 -0.18 18.50 16.96
C VAL A 5 -1.30 17.64 16.39
N GLU A 6 -2.45 18.27 16.12
CA GLU A 6 -3.52 17.65 15.35
C GLU A 6 -2.93 17.13 14.05
N ASP A 7 -3.11 15.83 13.79
CA ASP A 7 -2.92 15.19 12.49
C ASP A 7 -3.59 16.09 11.45
N ILE A 8 -2.84 16.93 10.74
CA ILE A 8 -3.38 17.70 9.63
C ILE A 8 -3.61 16.66 8.52
N PRO A 9 -4.87 16.28 8.23
CA PRO A 9 -5.10 15.40 7.09
C PRO A 9 -4.65 16.16 5.85
N LEU A 10 -4.04 15.47 4.89
CA LEU A 10 -3.82 16.03 3.56
C LEU A 10 -5.10 16.74 3.10
N LYS A 11 -4.98 18.01 2.69
CA LYS A 11 -6.10 18.83 2.20
C LYS A 11 -6.83 18.18 1.02
N ARG A 12 -6.17 17.25 0.32
CA ARG A 12 -6.75 16.38 -0.71
C ARG A 12 -7.18 15.06 -0.06
N GLY A 13 -8.48 14.77 -0.09
CA GLY A 13 -8.99 13.46 0.30
C GLY A 13 -8.50 12.40 -0.68
N ALA A 14 -8.05 11.25 -0.18
CA ALA A 14 -7.77 10.09 -1.02
C ALA A 14 -9.07 9.56 -1.63
N LEU A 15 -9.01 9.07 -2.88
CA LEU A 15 -10.11 8.34 -3.53
C LEU A 15 -10.49 7.09 -2.72
N ILE A 16 -9.50 6.48 -2.06
CA ILE A 16 -9.66 5.41 -1.06
C ILE A 16 -8.72 5.67 0.10
N GLY A 17 -9.23 5.56 1.33
CA GLY A 17 -8.42 5.33 2.52
C GLY A 17 -8.76 3.95 3.11
N TRP A 18 -8.20 2.88 2.54
CA TRP A 18 -8.37 1.55 3.11
C TRP A 18 -7.36 1.41 4.22
N LYS A 19 -7.84 1.15 5.43
CA LYS A 19 -7.01 1.01 6.64
C LYS A 19 -7.36 -0.27 7.35
N GLY A 20 -6.35 -0.92 7.92
CA GLY A 20 -6.60 -1.99 8.88
C GLY A 20 -7.44 -1.48 10.06
N LYS A 21 -8.36 -2.31 10.56
CA LYS A 21 -9.16 -1.97 11.75
C LYS A 21 -8.25 -1.95 12.99
N ASN A 22 -8.30 -0.87 13.75
CA ASN A 22 -7.33 -0.59 14.83
C ASN A 22 -7.34 -1.54 16.04
N HIS A 23 -8.20 -2.57 16.15
CA HIS A 23 -8.48 -3.11 17.50
C HIS A 23 -8.56 -4.62 17.72
N THR A 24 -8.38 -5.51 16.73
CA THR A 24 -8.28 -6.93 17.08
C THR A 24 -7.42 -7.71 16.09
N VAL A 25 -6.36 -8.35 16.59
CA VAL A 25 -5.76 -9.51 15.93
C VAL A 25 -6.81 -10.61 15.89
N GLY A 26 -7.01 -11.22 14.74
CA GLY A 26 -8.08 -12.18 14.51
C GLY A 26 -8.91 -11.85 13.27
N PHE A 27 -9.96 -12.63 13.06
CA PHE A 27 -10.88 -12.39 11.96
C PHE A 27 -11.71 -11.13 12.19
N ASP A 28 -11.98 -10.43 11.10
CA ASP A 28 -13.00 -9.39 11.09
C ASP A 28 -14.39 -9.98 11.42
N PRO A 29 -15.38 -9.16 11.82
CA PRO A 29 -16.70 -9.67 12.25
C PRO A 29 -17.42 -10.52 11.19
N ASN A 30 -17.06 -10.38 9.92
CA ASN A 30 -17.63 -11.15 8.82
C ASN A 30 -16.83 -12.42 8.50
N GLY A 31 -15.66 -12.63 9.12
CA GLY A 31 -14.81 -13.81 8.94
C GLY A 31 -13.98 -13.83 7.65
N PHE A 32 -13.90 -12.73 6.90
CA PHE A 32 -13.31 -12.71 5.56
C PHE A 32 -11.89 -12.17 5.51
N VAL A 33 -11.50 -11.36 6.50
CA VAL A 33 -10.13 -10.82 6.60
C VAL A 33 -9.55 -11.20 7.94
N TYR A 34 -8.44 -11.93 7.95
CA TYR A 34 -7.66 -12.13 9.17
C TYR A 34 -6.68 -10.98 9.36
N TYR A 35 -6.67 -10.41 10.55
CA TYR A 35 -5.70 -9.42 10.97
C TYR A 35 -4.61 -10.08 11.81
N GLN A 36 -3.37 -10.02 11.35
CA GLN A 36 -2.20 -10.47 12.10
C GLN A 36 -1.54 -9.30 12.83
N PRO A 37 -0.83 -9.54 13.95
CA PRO A 37 -0.06 -8.49 14.60
C PRO A 37 1.11 -8.10 13.69
N ASN A 38 1.31 -6.81 13.49
CA ASN A 38 2.55 -6.29 12.93
C ASN A 38 3.71 -6.69 13.86
N VAL A 39 4.70 -7.38 13.31
CA VAL A 39 5.90 -7.79 14.07
C VAL A 39 6.69 -6.59 14.62
N GLN A 40 6.52 -5.39 14.07
CA GLN A 40 7.27 -4.19 14.48
C GLN A 40 6.61 -3.40 15.62
N ASN A 41 5.27 -3.36 15.69
CA ASN A 41 4.56 -2.53 16.69
C ASN A 41 3.25 -3.13 17.23
N GLY A 42 2.94 -4.38 16.88
CA GLY A 42 1.77 -5.12 17.37
C GLY A 42 0.42 -4.68 16.80
N LYS A 43 0.36 -3.67 15.92
CA LYS A 43 -0.91 -3.22 15.32
C LYS A 43 -1.49 -4.29 14.39
N ALA A 44 -2.81 -4.39 14.36
CA ALA A 44 -3.53 -5.30 13.47
C ALA A 44 -3.35 -4.90 11.99
N ILE A 45 -2.87 -5.84 11.17
CA ILE A 45 -2.64 -5.67 9.72
C ILE A 45 -3.38 -6.78 8.98
N ALA A 46 -4.10 -6.43 7.90
CA ALA A 46 -4.79 -7.45 7.10
C ALA A 46 -3.80 -8.35 6.39
N SER A 47 -3.96 -9.65 6.59
CA SER A 47 -3.23 -10.68 5.86
C SER A 47 -3.98 -11.05 4.58
N TRP A 48 -3.36 -10.80 3.42
CA TRP A 48 -3.92 -11.18 2.13
C TRP A 48 -3.89 -12.69 1.91
N GLU A 49 -3.00 -13.42 2.61
CA GLU A 49 -2.94 -14.89 2.66
C GLU A 49 -4.31 -15.53 3.00
N THR A 50 -5.14 -14.81 3.76
CA THR A 50 -6.46 -15.27 4.23
C THR A 50 -7.62 -14.62 3.50
N ILE A 51 -7.33 -13.66 2.61
CA ILE A 51 -8.36 -12.91 1.89
C ILE A 51 -8.80 -13.73 0.68
N TRP A 52 -10.04 -14.19 0.75
CA TRP A 52 -10.76 -14.68 -0.42
C TRP A 52 -11.04 -13.55 -1.40
N LEU A 53 -11.46 -13.88 -2.62
CA LEU A 53 -11.89 -12.89 -3.62
C LEU A 53 -12.94 -11.96 -3.01
N GLN A 54 -12.54 -10.71 -2.77
CA GLN A 54 -13.39 -9.64 -2.24
C GLN A 54 -13.50 -8.53 -3.28
N GLY A 55 -14.60 -7.78 -3.21
CA GLY A 55 -14.87 -6.69 -4.12
C GLY A 55 -15.25 -5.41 -3.38
N LEU A 56 -14.78 -4.27 -3.90
CA LEU A 56 -15.34 -2.97 -3.53
C LEU A 56 -16.78 -2.88 -4.05
N GLU A 57 -17.66 -2.20 -3.29
CA GLU A 57 -19.04 -1.94 -3.72
C GLU A 57 -19.09 -1.15 -5.03
N LYS A 58 -18.12 -0.25 -5.23
CA LYS A 58 -17.92 0.53 -6.46
C LYS A 58 -16.48 0.40 -6.94
N PRO A 59 -16.24 0.18 -8.24
CA PRO A 59 -14.90 0.21 -8.79
C PRO A 59 -14.32 1.62 -8.67
N ILE A 60 -12.99 1.69 -8.63
CA ILE A 60 -12.26 2.94 -8.50
C ILE A 60 -11.23 3.01 -9.62
N SER A 61 -11.26 4.11 -10.36
CA SER A 61 -10.35 4.42 -11.47
C SER A 61 -9.93 5.89 -11.37
N GLY A 62 -9.15 6.37 -12.34
CA GLY A 62 -8.74 7.77 -12.40
C GLY A 62 -7.66 8.13 -11.38
N PHE A 63 -6.77 7.21 -11.05
CA PHE A 63 -5.70 7.42 -10.07
C PHE A 63 -4.35 7.72 -10.73
N GLN A 64 -3.50 8.46 -10.03
CA GLN A 64 -2.12 8.75 -10.46
C GLN A 64 -1.07 8.55 -9.36
N THR A 65 -1.50 8.42 -8.09
CA THR A 65 -0.59 8.06 -6.99
C THR A 65 -1.23 6.96 -6.13
N VAL A 66 -0.46 5.93 -5.81
CA VAL A 66 -0.83 4.89 -4.84
C VAL A 66 0.22 4.87 -3.73
N VAL A 67 -0.22 4.91 -2.47
CA VAL A 67 0.65 4.79 -1.30
C VAL A 67 0.19 3.58 -0.49
N MET A 68 1.11 2.68 -0.17
CA MET A 68 0.83 1.45 0.56
C MET A 68 1.79 1.26 1.74
N VAL A 69 1.25 0.97 2.91
CA VAL A 69 1.99 0.34 3.99
C VAL A 69 1.82 -1.15 3.85
N TYR A 70 2.86 -1.83 3.37
CA TYR A 70 2.75 -3.25 3.07
C TYR A 70 4.07 -4.00 3.28
N ARG A 71 3.96 -5.32 3.39
CA ARG A 71 5.05 -6.26 3.19
C ARG A 71 4.65 -7.25 2.10
N GLU A 72 5.64 -7.73 1.36
CA GLU A 72 5.45 -8.81 0.39
C GLU A 72 5.56 -10.18 1.07
N HIS A 73 5.05 -11.23 0.41
CA HIS A 73 5.23 -12.61 0.82
C HIS A 73 5.93 -13.44 -0.27
N PRO A 74 6.86 -14.36 0.06
CA PRO A 74 7.57 -15.17 -0.94
C PRO A 74 6.70 -16.09 -1.79
N LEU A 75 5.46 -16.37 -1.36
CA LEU A 75 4.52 -17.21 -2.11
C LEU A 75 3.62 -16.40 -3.07
N SER A 76 3.72 -15.06 -3.08
CA SER A 76 2.99 -14.24 -4.05
C SER A 76 3.37 -14.63 -5.48
N SER A 77 2.34 -14.85 -6.30
CA SER A 77 2.51 -15.21 -7.70
C SER A 77 3.10 -14.03 -8.47
N PRO A 78 4.16 -14.21 -9.28
CA PRO A 78 4.71 -13.12 -10.08
C PRO A 78 3.64 -12.43 -10.92
N GLY A 79 3.64 -11.09 -10.89
CA GLY A 79 2.65 -10.24 -11.55
C GLY A 79 1.39 -9.97 -10.73
N SER A 80 1.22 -10.60 -9.56
CA SER A 80 0.10 -10.28 -8.66
C SER A 80 0.41 -9.08 -7.77
N SER A 81 -0.62 -8.36 -7.37
CA SER A 81 -0.57 -7.27 -6.39
C SER A 81 -1.82 -7.33 -5.53
N PRO A 82 -2.04 -6.50 -4.50
CA PRO A 82 -3.25 -6.59 -3.68
C PRO A 82 -4.59 -6.57 -4.44
N TRP A 83 -4.64 -5.92 -5.61
CA TRP A 83 -5.85 -5.74 -6.41
C TRP A 83 -5.59 -6.03 -7.89
N PHE A 84 -6.49 -6.74 -8.57
CA PHE A 84 -6.34 -7.04 -9.99
C PHE A 84 -6.16 -5.79 -10.87
N GLY A 85 -6.79 -4.67 -10.51
CA GLY A 85 -6.65 -3.40 -11.23
C GLY A 85 -5.27 -2.77 -11.14
N LEU A 86 -4.49 -3.14 -10.11
CA LEU A 86 -3.12 -2.65 -9.87
C LEU A 86 -2.06 -3.62 -10.40
N SER A 87 -2.37 -4.91 -10.50
CA SER A 87 -1.44 -5.97 -10.89
C SER A 87 -0.68 -5.71 -12.21
N PRO A 88 -1.30 -5.15 -13.28
CA PRO A 88 -0.56 -4.80 -14.50
C PRO A 88 0.58 -3.80 -14.30
N PHE A 89 0.54 -3.00 -13.23
CA PHE A 89 1.48 -1.92 -12.98
C PHE A 89 2.47 -2.24 -11.86
N ILE A 90 1.96 -2.70 -10.73
CA ILE A 90 2.75 -2.92 -9.51
C ILE A 90 2.79 -4.39 -9.11
N GLY A 91 2.49 -5.30 -10.05
CA GLY A 91 2.60 -6.73 -9.84
C GLY A 91 4.00 -7.14 -9.41
N CYS A 92 4.09 -7.97 -8.38
CA CYS A 92 5.34 -8.36 -7.77
C CYS A 92 6.25 -9.10 -8.78
N GLY A 93 7.50 -8.68 -8.91
CA GLY A 93 8.49 -9.41 -9.70
C GLY A 93 8.97 -10.69 -9.03
N THR A 94 9.80 -11.48 -9.72
CA THR A 94 10.34 -12.75 -9.20
C THR A 94 11.44 -12.53 -8.15
N ASN A 95 12.38 -11.61 -8.41
CA ASN A 95 13.50 -11.31 -7.49
C ASN A 95 13.60 -9.80 -7.18
N GLN A 96 12.68 -9.02 -7.73
CA GLN A 96 12.68 -7.57 -7.71
C GLN A 96 11.23 -7.07 -7.57
N LEU A 97 11.06 -5.78 -7.30
CA LEU A 97 9.77 -5.17 -6.96
C LEU A 97 8.75 -5.36 -8.07
N PHE A 98 9.12 -5.09 -9.33
CA PHE A 98 8.23 -5.24 -10.48
C PHE A 98 8.70 -6.28 -11.49
N LEU A 99 7.76 -6.78 -12.29
CA LEU A 99 8.12 -7.50 -13.50
C LEU A 99 8.86 -6.58 -14.49
N PRO A 100 9.85 -7.10 -15.26
CA PRO A 100 10.62 -6.30 -16.22
C PRO A 100 9.78 -5.71 -17.37
N ASP A 101 8.61 -6.29 -17.64
CA ASP A 101 7.66 -5.87 -18.68
C ASP A 101 6.52 -5.00 -18.14
N ALA A 102 6.64 -4.50 -16.90
CA ALA A 102 5.71 -3.51 -16.37
C ALA A 102 5.59 -2.29 -17.33
N PRO A 103 4.41 -1.67 -17.42
CA PRO A 103 4.15 -0.62 -18.41
C PRO A 103 4.93 0.66 -18.12
N ASN A 104 5.11 1.49 -19.16
CA ASN A 104 5.89 2.72 -19.06
C ASN A 104 5.29 3.74 -18.08
N GLU A 105 3.99 3.66 -17.86
CA GLU A 105 3.19 4.49 -16.96
C GLU A 105 3.76 4.47 -15.53
N ILE A 106 4.26 3.31 -15.10
CA ILE A 106 4.91 3.14 -13.79
C ILE A 106 6.44 3.11 -13.91
N LEU A 107 7.01 2.46 -14.93
CA LEU A 107 8.48 2.37 -15.08
C LEU A 107 9.16 3.72 -15.33
N LYS A 108 8.48 4.67 -15.99
CA LYS A 108 8.96 6.04 -16.19
C LYS A 108 8.46 7.01 -15.13
N GLY A 109 7.64 6.53 -14.19
CA GLY A 109 7.13 7.28 -13.05
C GLY A 109 8.18 7.39 -11.95
N ALA A 110 7.71 7.31 -10.70
CA ALA A 110 8.60 7.23 -9.56
C ALA A 110 8.09 6.23 -8.52
N VAL A 111 9.01 5.46 -7.96
CA VAL A 111 8.74 4.55 -6.85
C VAL A 111 9.61 4.96 -5.67
N TYR A 112 8.99 5.05 -4.50
CA TYR A 112 9.69 5.33 -3.25
C TYR A 112 9.42 4.22 -2.26
N ILE A 113 10.45 3.81 -1.53
CA ILE A 113 10.35 2.87 -0.41
C ILE A 113 10.94 3.55 0.82
N ASN A 114 10.15 3.69 1.88
CA ASN A 114 10.50 4.42 3.10
C ASN A 114 11.08 5.82 2.80
N GLY A 115 10.47 6.52 1.84
CA GLY A 115 10.85 7.86 1.40
C GLY A 115 12.06 7.97 0.48
N VAL A 116 12.74 6.86 0.19
CA VAL A 116 13.87 6.81 -0.74
C VAL A 116 13.39 6.43 -2.13
N LYS A 117 13.72 7.23 -3.14
CA LYS A 117 13.44 6.89 -4.55
C LYS A 117 14.32 5.71 -4.96
N ILE A 118 13.71 4.69 -5.58
CA ILE A 118 14.39 3.46 -5.98
C ILE A 118 14.20 3.13 -7.47
N ASP A 119 14.99 2.19 -7.98
CA ASP A 119 14.74 1.51 -9.25
C ASP A 119 13.97 0.19 -8.96
N PRO A 120 12.70 0.07 -9.36
CA PRO A 120 11.89 -1.10 -9.03
C PRO A 120 12.31 -2.38 -9.77
N LEU A 121 13.13 -2.26 -10.83
CA LEU A 121 13.66 -3.41 -11.55
C LEU A 121 14.92 -3.99 -10.92
N GLN A 122 15.52 -3.29 -9.95
CA GLN A 122 16.75 -3.69 -9.25
C GLN A 122 16.56 -3.82 -7.74
N THR A 123 15.40 -3.43 -7.21
CA THR A 123 15.11 -3.45 -5.77
C THR A 123 14.39 -4.75 -5.41
N PRO A 124 14.86 -5.53 -4.42
CA PRO A 124 14.16 -6.75 -3.98
C PRO A 124 12.81 -6.44 -3.34
N GLN A 125 11.96 -7.46 -3.22
CA GLN A 125 10.67 -7.34 -2.52
C GLN A 125 10.86 -7.02 -1.02
N PRO A 126 9.99 -6.19 -0.42
CA PRO A 126 10.09 -5.86 1.00
C PRO A 126 9.57 -7.01 1.88
N GLU A 127 10.48 -7.73 2.55
CA GLU A 127 10.11 -8.79 3.52
C GLU A 127 9.52 -8.22 4.83
N ASN A 128 9.94 -7.00 5.20
CA ASN A 128 9.41 -6.25 6.34
C ASN A 128 8.41 -5.19 5.85
N PHE A 129 7.53 -4.72 6.74
CA PHE A 129 6.64 -3.62 6.38
C PHE A 129 7.45 -2.38 5.98
N CYS A 130 7.02 -1.78 4.88
CA CYS A 130 7.54 -0.55 4.33
C CYS A 130 6.40 0.39 3.99
N VAL A 131 6.71 1.68 3.84
CA VAL A 131 5.83 2.61 3.13
C VAL A 131 6.32 2.67 1.69
N ALA A 132 5.47 2.31 0.74
CA ALA A 132 5.74 2.41 -0.68
C ALA A 132 4.84 3.45 -1.34
N THR A 133 5.44 4.28 -2.19
CA THR A 133 4.71 5.27 -2.99
C THR A 133 4.98 4.98 -4.47
N PHE A 134 3.91 4.89 -5.25
CA PHE A 134 3.91 4.64 -6.69
C PHE A 134 3.28 5.85 -7.38
N GLU A 135 4.10 6.62 -8.09
CA GLU A 135 3.68 7.78 -8.88
C GLU A 135 3.68 7.41 -10.36
N PHE A 136 2.53 7.55 -11.01
CA PHE A 136 2.34 7.22 -12.41
C PHE A 136 2.55 8.45 -13.29
N THR A 137 3.10 8.27 -14.49
CA THR A 137 3.33 9.37 -15.44
C THR A 137 2.05 10.01 -15.97
N GLN A 138 0.92 9.30 -15.85
CA GLN A 138 -0.41 9.73 -16.26
C GLN A 138 -1.47 9.15 -15.34
N VAL A 139 -2.69 9.68 -15.45
CA VAL A 139 -3.87 9.11 -14.79
C VAL A 139 -4.18 7.73 -15.39
N ILE A 140 -4.47 6.77 -14.51
CA ILE A 140 -4.77 5.39 -14.81
C ILE A 140 -6.27 5.14 -14.66
N GLU A 141 -6.91 4.68 -15.73
CA GLU A 141 -8.35 4.39 -15.77
C GLU A 141 -8.68 2.91 -15.51
N ASN A 142 -7.69 2.07 -15.26
CA ASN A 142 -7.92 0.68 -14.86
C ASN A 142 -8.71 0.63 -13.56
N GLU A 143 -9.78 -0.17 -13.54
CA GLU A 143 -10.63 -0.29 -12.37
C GLU A 143 -9.99 -1.18 -11.30
N ILE A 144 -9.85 -0.61 -10.11
CA ILE A 144 -9.62 -1.33 -8.86
C ILE A 144 -11.00 -1.74 -8.34
N LYS A 145 -11.28 -3.04 -8.38
CA LYS A 145 -12.55 -3.59 -7.89
C LYS A 145 -12.36 -4.82 -7.03
N TYR A 146 -11.60 -5.79 -7.52
CA TYR A 146 -11.45 -7.09 -6.86
C TYR A 146 -10.03 -7.31 -6.35
N THR A 147 -9.91 -7.96 -5.20
CA THR A 147 -8.62 -8.40 -4.67
C THR A 147 -8.00 -9.43 -5.60
N ASP A 148 -6.68 -9.37 -5.80
CA ASP A 148 -5.98 -10.43 -6.53
C ASP A 148 -5.67 -11.58 -5.55
N THR A 149 -6.16 -12.77 -5.85
CA THR A 149 -5.93 -13.95 -5.00
C THR A 149 -4.56 -14.58 -5.22
N GLY A 150 -3.76 -14.08 -6.17
CA GLY A 150 -2.38 -14.50 -6.37
C GLY A 150 -1.39 -13.83 -5.43
N TRP A 151 -1.79 -12.75 -4.75
CA TRP A 151 -0.92 -11.96 -3.86
C TRP A 151 -1.12 -12.36 -2.40
N GLU A 152 -0.03 -12.71 -1.71
CA GLU A 152 -0.05 -13.25 -0.35
C GLU A 152 0.58 -12.32 0.69
N GLY A 153 0.84 -11.05 0.35
CA GLY A 153 1.42 -10.10 1.29
C GLY A 153 0.47 -9.67 2.41
N ALA A 154 0.83 -8.56 3.07
CA ALA A 154 -0.03 -7.98 4.11
C ALA A 154 -0.02 -6.45 4.04
N ILE A 155 -1.16 -5.84 4.38
CA ILE A 155 -1.38 -4.39 4.23
C ILE A 155 -1.84 -3.76 5.53
N GLY A 156 -1.11 -2.76 6.00
CA GLY A 156 -1.54 -1.89 7.11
C GLY A 156 -2.50 -0.80 6.63
N GLU A 157 -2.14 -0.10 5.54
CA GLU A 157 -2.93 0.99 4.99
C GLU A 157 -2.63 1.18 3.49
N MET A 158 -3.64 1.58 2.72
CA MET A 158 -3.54 1.90 1.30
C MET A 158 -4.32 3.18 1.02
N LEU A 159 -3.65 4.15 0.39
CA LEU A 159 -4.18 5.44 0.00
C LEU A 159 -4.02 5.63 -1.50
N ILE A 160 -5.07 6.08 -2.19
CA ILE A 160 -5.06 6.27 -3.65
C ILE A 160 -5.49 7.70 -3.97
N TYR A 161 -4.75 8.38 -4.85
CA TYR A 161 -4.99 9.78 -5.23
C TYR A 161 -5.17 9.90 -6.75
N ASP A 162 -6.01 10.86 -7.16
CA ASP A 162 -6.34 11.19 -8.56
C ASP A 162 -5.25 11.99 -9.28
N GLY A 163 -4.21 12.40 -8.57
CA GLY A 163 -3.10 13.19 -9.09
C GLY A 163 -1.80 12.92 -8.35
N LEU A 164 -0.72 13.51 -8.84
CA LEU A 164 0.56 13.54 -8.13
C LEU A 164 0.44 14.35 -6.84
N LEU A 165 1.07 13.84 -5.79
CA LEU A 165 1.34 14.60 -4.57
C LEU A 165 2.54 15.53 -4.83
N THR A 166 2.55 16.71 -4.23
CA THR A 166 3.78 17.51 -4.18
C THR A 166 4.84 16.77 -3.37
N GLY A 167 6.12 17.07 -3.62
CA GLY A 167 7.22 16.43 -2.87
C GLY A 167 7.09 16.59 -1.36
N GLN A 168 6.57 17.73 -0.89
CA GLN A 168 6.32 17.99 0.53
C GLN A 168 5.14 17.17 1.07
N GLU A 169 4.02 17.11 0.34
CA GLU A 169 2.85 16.30 0.72
C GLU A 169 3.22 14.82 0.83
N ARG A 170 3.95 14.31 -0.16
CA ARG A 170 4.44 12.93 -0.16
C ARG A 170 5.33 12.64 1.04
N GLN A 171 6.35 13.46 1.29
CA GLN A 171 7.28 13.25 2.41
C GLN A 171 6.59 13.29 3.77
N GLN A 172 5.64 14.21 3.95
CA GLN A 172 4.86 14.29 5.18
C GLN A 172 4.03 13.03 5.36
N LEU A 173 3.28 12.62 4.33
CA LEU A 173 2.44 11.42 4.36
C LEU A 173 3.24 10.16 4.65
N GLU A 174 4.37 9.96 3.95
CA GLU A 174 5.23 8.81 4.15
C GLU A 174 5.80 8.77 5.57
N THR A 175 6.18 9.93 6.13
CA THR A 175 6.66 10.04 7.50
C THR A 175 5.58 9.65 8.51
N ASP A 176 4.35 10.12 8.31
CA ASP A 176 3.24 9.85 9.21
C ASP A 176 2.82 8.38 9.15
N LEU A 177 2.74 7.79 7.95
CA LEU A 177 2.49 6.36 7.77
C LEU A 177 3.60 5.50 8.39
N TYR A 178 4.87 5.90 8.20
CA TYR A 178 6.00 5.19 8.79
C TYR A 178 5.94 5.23 10.33
N ARG A 179 5.67 6.40 10.92
CA ARG A 179 5.51 6.54 12.37
C ARG A 179 4.34 5.71 12.89
N LYS A 180 3.21 5.75 12.19
CA LYS A 180 1.98 5.05 12.57
C LYS A 180 2.12 3.54 12.51
N TRP A 181 2.77 3.02 11.48
CA TRP A 181 2.72 1.59 11.16
C TRP A 181 4.05 0.85 11.32
N ILE A 182 5.20 1.51 11.28
CA ILE A 182 6.49 0.83 11.24
C ILE A 182 7.31 1.14 12.49
N SER A 183 7.33 2.41 12.92
CA SER A 183 8.03 2.79 14.14
C SER A 183 7.36 2.18 15.37
N ALA A 184 8.19 1.67 16.29
CA ALA A 184 7.76 1.16 17.59
C ALA A 184 7.47 2.28 18.61
N ILE A 185 7.65 3.55 18.25
CA ILE A 185 7.48 4.67 19.18
C ILE A 185 5.97 4.96 19.34
N HIS A 186 5.38 4.41 20.40
CA HIS A 186 4.26 5.05 21.07
C HIS A 186 4.74 6.41 21.59
N LEU A 187 4.22 7.49 21.03
CA LEU A 187 4.21 8.76 21.75
C LEU A 187 3.07 8.65 22.78
N GLU A 188 3.47 8.68 24.05
CA GLU A 188 2.59 8.79 25.23
C GLU A 188 1.69 10.03 25.16
#